data_AF-A0A1G7M5L3-F1
#
_entry.id   AF-A0A1G7M5L3-F1
#
_cell.length_a   1.000
_cell.length_b   1.000
_cell.length_c   1.000
_cell.angle_alpha   90.00
_cell.angle_beta   90.00
_cell.angle_gamma   90.00
#
_symmetry.space_group_name_H-M   'P 1'
#
loop_
_entity.id
_entity.type
_entity.pdbx_description
1 polymer ?
#
loop_
_entity_poly.entity_id
_entity_poly.type
_entity_poly.pdbx_seq_one_letter_code
_entity_poly.pdbx_strand_id
1 'polypeptide(L)' 'MNFAAKLRARRAEARNRKAVARAIDMATTPSMRHELMAIAQAQVTTNLR' A
#
# COMPACT_ATOMS: atom_id res chain seq x y z
N MET A 1 1.86 -21.95 -10.85
CA MET A 1 2.12 -20.49 -10.84
C MET A 1 3.60 -20.27 -11.13
N ASN A 2 3.95 -19.54 -12.21
CA ASN A 2 5.35 -19.41 -12.64
C ASN A 2 6.11 -18.38 -11.76
N PHE A 3 7.40 -18.60 -11.48
CA PHE A 3 8.23 -17.76 -10.59
C PHE A 3 8.20 -16.28 -10.98
N ALA A 4 8.17 -16.01 -12.30
CA ALA A 4 8.05 -14.67 -12.84
C ALA A 4 6.73 -13.97 -12.45
N ALA A 5 5.62 -14.69 -12.29
CA ALA A 5 4.35 -14.13 -11.81
C ALA A 5 4.45 -13.75 -10.33
N LYS A 6 5.07 -14.60 -9.50
CA LYS A 6 5.32 -14.32 -8.09
C LYS A 6 6.21 -13.09 -7.90
N LEU A 7 7.25 -12.94 -8.73
CA LEU A 7 8.12 -11.77 -8.71
C LEU A 7 7.40 -10.47 -9.10
N ARG A 8 6.53 -10.53 -10.12
CA ARG A 8 5.70 -9.38 -10.52
C ARG A 8 4.73 -8.97 -9.43
N ALA A 9 4.05 -9.93 -8.80
CA ALA A 9 3.17 -9.67 -7.66
C ALA A 9 3.92 -8.97 -6.52
N ARG A 10 5.10 -9.48 -6.13
CA ARG A 10 5.94 -8.88 -5.08
C ARG A 10 6.40 -7.45 -5.42
N ARG A 11 6.75 -7.18 -6.68
CA ARG A 11 7.10 -5.83 -7.14
C ARG A 11 5.92 -4.88 -7.13
N ALA A 12 4.73 -5.34 -7.53
CA ALA A 12 3.51 -4.56 -7.46
C ALA A 12 3.17 -4.18 -6.01
N GLU A 13 3.27 -5.13 -5.09
CA GLU A 13 3.11 -4.90 -3.65
C GLU A 13 4.11 -3.88 -3.09
N ALA A 14 5.39 -3.99 -3.46
CA ALA A 14 6.42 -3.06 -3.02
C ALA A 14 6.17 -1.63 -3.53
N ARG A 15 5.74 -1.49 -4.79
CA ARG A 15 5.34 -0.20 -5.37
C ARG A 15 4.13 0.39 -4.65
N ASN A 16 3.12 -0.43 -4.37
CA ASN A 16 1.92 0.02 -3.68
C ASN A 16 2.26 0.55 -2.27
N ARG A 17 3.07 -0.18 -1.51
CA ARG A 17 3.57 0.27 -0.19
C ARG A 17 4.31 1.60 -0.27
N LYS A 18 5.17 1.78 -1.28
CA LYS A 18 5.92 3.03 -1.48
C LYS A 18 5.00 4.20 -1.84
N ALA A 19 3.98 3.96 -2.68
CA ALA A 19 3.01 4.97 -3.06
C ALA A 19 2.17 5.43 -1.85
N VAL A 20 1.71 4.48 -1.04
CA VAL A 20 0.97 4.75 0.20
C VAL A 20 1.81 5.56 1.19
N ALA A 21 3.05 5.14 1.46
CA ALA A 21 3.95 5.86 2.35
C ALA A 21 4.18 7.31 1.88
N ARG A 22 4.43 7.50 0.58
CA ARG A 22 4.56 8.84 0.00
C ARG A 22 3.27 9.66 0.15
N ALA A 23 2.10 9.08 -0.06
CA ALA A 23 0.84 9.78 0.09
C ALA A 23 0.61 10.25 1.54
N ILE A 24 0.98 9.42 2.52
CA ILE A 24 0.96 9.77 3.95
C ILE A 24 1.92 10.92 4.25
N ASP A 25 3.15 10.88 3.70
CA ASP A 25 4.15 11.93 3.92
C ASP A 25 3.74 13.27 3.26
N MET A 26 3.07 13.21 2.12
CA MET A 26 2.59 14.40 1.39
C MET A 26 1.24 14.93 1.90
N ALA A 27 0.61 14.26 2.88
CA ALA A 27 -0.67 14.68 3.42
C ALA A 27 -0.54 16.03 4.13
N THR A 28 -1.24 17.04 3.62
CA THR A 28 -1.17 18.43 4.11
C THR A 28 -1.91 18.64 5.43
N THR A 29 -2.80 17.73 5.81
CA THR A 29 -3.58 17.83 7.05
C THR A 29 -3.49 16.54 7.88
N PRO A 30 -3.55 16.64 9.22
CA PRO A 30 -3.58 15.45 10.09
C PRO A 30 -4.74 14.51 9.78
N SER A 31 -5.92 15.05 9.45
CA SER A 31 -7.11 14.26 9.11
C SER A 31 -6.90 13.45 7.84
N MET A 32 -6.37 14.06 6.77
CA MET A 32 -6.05 13.34 5.53
C MET A 32 -5.04 12.22 5.77
N ARG A 33 -4.04 12.48 6.63
CA ARG A 33 -3.04 11.49 7.00
C ARG A 33 -3.66 10.29 7.73
N HIS A 34 -4.65 10.54 8.59
CA HIS A 34 -5.41 9.51 9.29
C HIS A 34 -6.24 8.65 8.33
N GLU A 35 -6.96 9.28 7.40
CA GLU A 35 -7.76 8.56 6.38
C GLU A 35 -6.87 7.68 5.49
N LEU A 36 -5.72 8.20 5.05
CA LEU A 36 -4.76 7.43 4.25
C LEU A 36 -4.17 6.24 5.03
N MET A 37 -3.92 6.38 6.33
CA MET A 37 -3.50 5.27 7.19
C MET A 37 -4.60 4.22 7.34
N ALA A 38 -5.86 4.63 7.50
CA ALA A 38 -6.98 3.70 7.60
C ALA A 38 -7.18 2.89 6.30
N ILE A 39 -7.10 3.55 5.14
CA ILE A 39 -7.16 2.90 3.82
C ILE A 39 -5.99 1.94 3.63
N ALA A 40 -4.77 2.36 4.00
CA ALA A 40 -3.58 1.52 3.92
C ALA A 40 -3.72 0.24 4.77
N GLN A 41 -4.25 0.38 5.99
CA GLN A 41 -4.48 -0.74 6.89
C GLN A 41 -5.50 -1.74 6.32
N ALA A 42 -6.61 -1.23 5.75
CA ALA A 42 -7.61 -2.07 5.10
C ALA A 42 -7.03 -2.86 3.91
N GLN A 43 -6.18 -2.23 3.10
CA GLN A 43 -5.52 -2.87 1.96
C GLN A 43 -4.60 -4.03 2.39
N VAL A 44 -3.89 -3.90 3.53
CA VAL A 44 -3.05 -4.99 4.07
C VAL A 44 -3.92 -6.17 4.50
N THR A 45 -5.05 -5.90 5.17
CA THR A 45 -5.99 -6.94 5.60
C THR A 45 -6.64 -7.68 4.43
N THR A 46 -6.98 -6.99 3.33
CA THR A 46 -7.54 -7.64 2.13
C THR A 46 -6.54 -8.56 1.42
N ASN A 47 -5.25 -8.23 1.41
CA ASN A 47 -4.22 -9.08 0.80
C ASN A 47 -3.83 -10.30 1.64
N LEU A 48 -4.28 -10.36 2.90
CA LEU A 48 -4.08 -11.49 3.83
C LEU A 48 -5.23 -12.51 3.80
N ARG A 49 -6.29 -12.27 3.01
CA ARG A 49 -7.42 -13.17 2.77
C ARG A 49 -7.33 -13.81 1.40
#